data_AF-A0A1M5X1K8-F1
#
_entry.id   AF-A0A1M5X1K8-F1
#
_cell.length_a   1.000
_cell.length_b   1.000
_cell.length_c   1.000
_cell.angle_alpha   90.00
_cell.angle_beta   90.00
_cell.angle_gamma   90.00
#
_symmetry.space_group_name_H-M   'P 1'
#
loop_
_entity.id
_entity.type
_entity.pdbx_description
1 polymer ?
#
loop_
_entity_poly.entity_id
_entity_poly.type
_entity_poly.pdbx_seq_one_letter_code
_entity_poly.pdbx_strand_id
1 'polypeptide(L)'
;MEKAEALRSIYHDHLVYIQQKVRVDYDNWKQQPVRFYFTGRSFEVAAVICHFRIRPDRPASGYLIQTTDRTVFCLYSQLETDERRHAVARGFWVLSFRIQNDDELMSWFVEDRKVLGNLSLKRITSFHGHVCPELVVGAKFCEFAQNLFNNGIIPVTGYSVIAENYTSALDAIQVLLGATLGNQRLSVIDNGKHVYTLFSHYEKRGWKVRLRSLPFDDRRLFDSLQDSISREQASLDDIVSFQRMLDDRVERLLAMSVEELFHIEEVTYETVPHESAVAYRFCSVCGDFVQVNHSIMKDEAIVCSPCFQKMALSGLGATDVH
;
A
#
# COMPACT_ATOMS: atom_id res chain seq x y z
N MET A 1 4.42 12.06 11.27
CA MET A 1 5.57 11.77 10.39
C MET A 1 5.29 10.42 9.79
N GLU A 2 5.21 10.37 8.47
CA GLU A 2 4.94 9.11 7.77
C GLU A 2 6.12 8.15 7.90
N LYS A 3 5.89 6.85 7.77
CA LYS A 3 6.95 5.83 7.93
C LYS A 3 8.13 6.08 6.99
N ALA A 4 7.87 6.32 5.71
CA ALA A 4 8.93 6.56 4.72
C ALA A 4 9.76 7.81 5.07
N GLU A 5 9.11 8.89 5.51
CA GLU A 5 9.78 10.13 5.93
C GLU A 5 10.70 9.90 7.14
N ALA A 6 10.23 9.11 8.13
CA ALA A 6 11.03 8.74 9.29
C ALA A 6 12.26 7.90 8.88
N LEU A 7 12.08 6.91 8.00
CA LEU A 7 13.17 6.05 7.53
C LEU A 7 14.21 6.81 6.69
N ARG A 8 13.78 7.74 5.83
CA ARG A 8 14.69 8.65 5.11
C ARG A 8 15.48 9.53 6.07
N SER A 9 14.83 10.05 7.11
CA SER A 9 15.52 10.86 8.13
C SER A 9 16.58 10.06 8.89
N ILE A 10 16.34 8.76 9.13
CA ILE A 10 17.36 7.86 9.70
C ILE A 10 18.52 7.65 8.71
N TYR A 11 18.21 7.41 7.43
CA TYR A 11 19.22 7.21 6.39
C TYR A 11 20.18 8.40 6.24
N HIS A 12 19.63 9.62 6.31
CA HIS A 12 20.41 10.86 6.20
C HIS A 12 21.00 11.35 7.55
N ASP A 13 20.92 10.55 8.61
CA ASP A 13 21.43 10.88 9.96
C ASP A 13 20.85 12.18 10.55
N HIS A 14 19.57 12.48 10.25
CA HIS A 14 18.85 13.63 10.82
C HIS A 14 18.32 13.29 12.22
N LEU A 15 19.25 12.95 13.11
CA LEU A 15 18.97 12.33 14.40
C LEU A 15 19.57 13.14 15.56
N VAL A 16 18.89 13.10 16.70
CA VAL A 16 19.45 13.50 17.99
C VAL A 16 19.65 12.25 18.83
N TYR A 17 20.92 11.88 19.02
CA TYR A 17 21.33 10.72 19.80
C TYR A 17 21.11 10.97 21.30
N ILE A 18 20.53 9.97 21.99
CA ILE A 18 20.17 10.06 23.42
C ILE A 18 20.90 8.96 24.22
N GLN A 19 20.71 7.69 23.85
CA GLN A 19 21.32 6.50 24.47
C GLN A 19 21.16 6.43 26.00
N GLN A 20 19.91 6.53 26.49
CA GLN A 20 19.64 6.52 27.94
C GLN A 20 18.67 5.42 28.37
N LYS A 21 18.89 4.87 29.56
CA LYS A 21 17.92 3.96 30.20
C LYS A 21 16.67 4.75 30.58
N VAL A 22 15.50 4.26 30.20
CA VAL A 22 14.22 4.92 30.46
C VAL A 22 13.21 3.95 31.06
N ARG A 23 12.21 4.50 31.75
CA ARG A 23 11.03 3.74 32.15
C ARG A 23 10.02 3.73 31.00
N VAL A 24 9.38 2.59 30.78
CA VAL A 24 8.38 2.38 29.73
C VAL A 24 7.20 1.66 30.34
N ASP A 25 6.00 2.18 30.10
CA ASP A 25 4.75 1.46 30.33
C ASP A 25 4.46 0.67 29.04
N TYR A 26 4.30 -0.65 29.17
CA TYR A 26 4.17 -1.59 28.05
C TYR A 26 2.85 -2.34 28.12
N ASP A 27 2.16 -2.45 26.98
CA ASP A 27 0.93 -3.21 26.84
C ASP A 27 1.26 -4.64 26.41
N ASN A 28 1.13 -5.59 27.35
CA ASN A 28 1.39 -7.00 27.10
C ASN A 28 0.36 -7.67 26.18
N TRP A 29 -0.86 -7.12 26.06
CA TRP A 29 -1.84 -7.67 25.13
C TRP A 29 -1.51 -7.25 23.70
N LYS A 30 -1.18 -5.97 23.51
CA LYS A 30 -0.82 -5.41 22.20
C LYS A 30 0.64 -5.61 21.81
N GLN A 31 1.48 -6.11 22.73
CA GLN A 31 2.92 -6.28 22.54
C GLN A 31 3.62 -5.00 22.05
N GLN A 32 3.33 -3.86 22.68
CA GLN A 32 3.91 -2.59 22.29
C GLN A 32 4.04 -1.59 23.46
N PRO A 33 4.99 -0.63 23.38
CA PRO A 33 5.06 0.48 24.33
C PRO A 33 3.86 1.41 24.17
N VAL A 34 3.33 1.91 25.29
CA VAL A 34 2.21 2.88 25.32
C VAL A 34 2.62 4.24 25.88
N ARG A 35 3.65 4.27 26.74
CA ARG A 35 4.19 5.51 27.31
C ARG A 35 5.64 5.29 27.74
N PHE A 36 6.47 6.32 27.68
CA PHE A 36 7.81 6.30 28.27
C PHE A 36 8.12 7.61 29.01
N TYR A 37 9.14 7.59 29.86
CA TYR A 37 9.51 8.71 30.72
C TYR A 37 10.95 9.12 30.45
N PHE A 38 11.14 10.39 30.08
CA PHE A 38 12.44 10.96 29.71
C PHE A 38 12.50 12.41 30.16
N THR A 39 13.65 12.86 30.68
CA THR A 39 13.89 14.24 31.15
C THR A 39 12.81 14.82 32.10
N GLY A 40 12.25 13.97 32.97
CA GLY A 40 11.20 14.36 33.92
C GLY A 40 9.82 14.58 33.29
N ARG A 41 9.64 14.25 32.02
CA ARG A 41 8.37 14.30 31.29
C ARG A 41 7.92 12.89 30.89
N SER A 42 6.61 12.72 30.72
CA SER A 42 6.02 11.52 30.14
C SER A 42 5.64 11.77 28.69
N PHE A 43 5.91 10.78 27.83
CA PHE A 43 5.61 10.80 26.42
C PHE A 43 4.64 9.66 26.09
N GLU A 44 3.45 9.99 25.61
CA GLU A 44 2.47 9.00 25.16
C GLU A 44 2.76 8.56 23.73
N VAL A 45 2.70 7.25 23.50
CA VAL A 45 2.87 6.66 22.17
C VAL A 45 1.56 6.76 21.43
N ALA A 46 1.53 7.59 20.38
CA ALA A 46 0.38 7.73 19.50
C ALA A 46 0.32 6.62 18.44
N ALA A 47 1.48 6.24 17.91
CA ALA A 47 1.61 5.18 16.91
C ALA A 47 2.97 4.48 16.97
N VAL A 48 3.01 3.21 16.59
CA VAL A 48 4.25 2.47 16.31
C VAL A 48 4.49 2.50 14.81
N ILE A 49 5.58 3.14 14.37
CA ILE A 49 5.95 3.28 12.97
C ILE A 49 6.53 1.96 12.43
N CYS A 50 7.44 1.35 13.19
CA CYS A 50 7.93 0.01 12.90
C CYS A 50 8.45 -0.69 14.15
N HIS A 51 8.49 -2.02 14.07
CA HIS A 51 9.06 -2.92 15.05
C HIS A 51 10.19 -3.70 14.38
N PHE A 52 11.31 -3.88 15.07
CA PHE A 52 12.53 -4.43 14.49
C PHE A 52 13.40 -5.15 15.51
N ARG A 53 14.33 -5.96 15.00
CA ARG A 53 15.34 -6.65 15.81
C ARG A 53 16.52 -5.74 16.11
N ILE A 54 16.89 -5.71 17.39
CA ILE A 54 18.18 -5.15 17.82
C ILE A 54 19.30 -6.17 17.64
N ARG A 55 18.96 -7.46 17.79
CA ARG A 55 19.90 -8.57 17.63
C ARG A 55 19.30 -9.67 16.76
N PRO A 56 20.08 -10.29 15.87
CA PRO A 56 19.57 -11.35 14.98
C PRO A 56 19.04 -12.58 15.73
N ASP A 57 19.65 -12.92 16.88
CA ASP A 57 19.36 -14.11 17.69
C ASP A 57 18.19 -13.94 18.68
N ARG A 58 17.60 -12.75 18.74
CA ARG A 58 16.55 -12.39 19.68
C ARG A 58 15.27 -11.98 18.95
N PRO A 59 14.09 -12.15 19.58
CA PRO A 59 12.85 -11.56 19.08
C PRO A 59 12.99 -10.05 18.87
N ALA A 60 12.17 -9.50 17.99
CA ALA A 60 12.12 -8.06 17.78
C ALA A 60 11.74 -7.34 19.09
N SER A 61 12.56 -6.36 19.45
CA SER A 61 12.47 -5.64 20.72
C SER A 61 12.74 -4.15 20.56
N GLY A 62 13.01 -3.70 19.33
CA GLY A 62 13.18 -2.30 18.95
C GLY A 62 11.92 -1.76 18.29
N TYR A 63 11.62 -0.50 18.60
CA TYR A 63 10.43 0.19 18.17
C TYR A 63 10.82 1.59 17.70
N LEU A 64 10.35 1.96 16.51
CA LEU A 64 10.30 3.35 16.09
C LEU A 64 8.87 3.84 16.38
N ILE A 65 8.74 4.79 17.30
CA ILE A 65 7.45 5.23 17.84
C ILE A 65 7.24 6.70 17.57
N GLN A 66 6.00 7.07 17.28
CA GLN A 66 5.57 8.46 17.20
C GLN A 66 4.80 8.85 18.45
N THR A 67 5.18 9.96 19.07
CA THR A 67 4.50 10.54 20.23
C THR A 67 3.37 11.47 19.81
N THR A 68 2.50 11.84 20.76
CA THR A 68 1.34 12.72 20.51
C THR A 68 1.73 14.13 20.02
N ASP A 69 2.92 14.61 20.39
CA ASP A 69 3.53 15.84 19.87
C ASP A 69 4.16 15.67 18.47
N ARG A 70 3.95 14.52 17.84
CA ARG A 70 4.45 14.10 16.52
C ARG A 70 5.94 13.82 16.43
N THR A 71 6.71 13.94 17.51
CA THR A 71 8.12 13.56 17.55
C THR A 71 8.28 12.05 17.36
N VAL A 72 9.36 11.62 16.69
CA VAL A 72 9.65 10.20 16.49
C VAL A 72 10.86 9.79 17.31
N PHE A 73 10.71 8.73 18.10
CA PHE A 73 11.76 8.17 18.96
C PHE A 73 12.06 6.72 18.58
N CYS A 74 13.33 6.33 18.76
CA CYS A 74 13.75 4.94 18.70
C CYS A 74 13.93 4.42 20.13
N LEU A 75 13.14 3.40 20.48
CA LEU A 75 13.07 2.80 21.79
C LEU A 75 13.29 1.30 21.66
N TYR A 76 14.13 0.70 22.50
CA TYR A 76 14.29 -0.75 22.48
C TYR A 76 14.47 -1.35 23.86
N SER A 77 14.06 -2.61 24.02
CA SER A 77 14.32 -3.38 25.22
C SER A 77 15.43 -4.40 24.99
N GLN A 78 16.23 -4.62 26.03
CA GLN A 78 17.26 -5.65 26.04
C GLN A 78 17.41 -6.26 27.43
N LEU A 79 17.95 -7.48 27.47
CA LEU A 79 18.29 -8.16 28.73
C LEU A 79 19.59 -7.62 29.30
N GLU A 80 19.71 -7.59 30.62
CA GLU A 80 20.91 -7.16 31.34
C GLU A 80 22.04 -8.19 31.23
N THR A 81 21.69 -9.46 31.06
CA THR A 81 22.63 -10.56 30.87
C THR A 81 22.20 -11.45 29.72
N ASP A 82 23.15 -11.87 28.89
CA ASP A 82 22.87 -12.75 27.74
C ASP A 82 22.62 -14.21 28.15
N GLU A 83 23.09 -14.58 29.34
CA GLU A 83 23.00 -15.94 29.88
C GLU A 83 21.55 -16.29 30.23
N ARG A 84 20.92 -17.15 29.43
CA ARG A 84 19.63 -17.79 29.75
C ARG A 84 19.80 -18.85 30.85
N ARG A 85 20.45 -18.50 31.96
CA ARG A 85 20.60 -19.40 33.12
C ARG A 85 19.29 -19.55 33.90
N HIS A 86 18.33 -18.64 33.71
CA HIS A 86 17.09 -18.59 34.47
C HIS A 86 15.88 -18.37 33.56
N ALA A 87 14.71 -18.87 33.99
CA ALA A 87 13.43 -18.68 33.30
C ALA A 87 12.97 -17.21 33.27
N VAL A 88 13.51 -16.37 34.15
CA VAL A 88 13.27 -14.92 34.22
C VAL A 88 14.61 -14.20 34.18
N ALA A 89 14.73 -13.21 33.29
CA ALA A 89 15.91 -12.37 33.16
C ALA A 89 15.52 -10.91 33.34
N ARG A 90 16.37 -10.15 34.04
CA ARG A 90 16.18 -8.70 34.18
C ARG A 90 16.46 -8.04 32.84
N GLY A 91 15.56 -7.17 32.41
CA GLY A 91 15.72 -6.35 31.21
C GLY A 91 15.56 -4.87 31.54
N PHE A 92 15.98 -4.04 30.61
CA PHE A 92 15.78 -2.60 30.68
C PHE A 92 15.49 -2.03 29.29
N TRP A 93 14.88 -0.85 29.28
CA TRP A 93 14.57 -0.11 28.08
C TRP A 93 15.61 0.99 27.84
N VAL A 94 15.93 1.21 26.58
CA VAL A 94 16.85 2.25 26.12
C VAL A 94 16.11 3.14 25.13
N LEU A 95 16.15 4.45 25.39
CA LEU A 95 15.83 5.48 24.43
C LEU A 95 17.09 5.80 23.63
N SER A 96 17.13 5.35 22.38
CA SER A 96 18.31 5.36 21.53
C SER A 96 18.57 6.75 20.94
N PHE A 97 17.59 7.26 20.20
CA PHE A 97 17.64 8.56 19.52
C PHE A 97 16.23 9.07 19.26
N ARG A 98 16.12 10.32 18.83
CA ARG A 98 14.92 10.88 18.20
C ARG A 98 15.24 11.44 16.83
N ILE A 99 14.24 11.49 15.96
CA ILE A 99 14.35 12.16 14.66
C ILE A 99 14.19 13.67 14.85
N GLN A 100 14.96 14.46 14.10
CA GLN A 100 14.82 15.91 14.07
C GLN A 100 13.51 16.35 13.41
N ASN A 101 12.86 17.33 14.03
CA ASN A 101 11.65 17.93 13.49
C ASN A 101 11.98 18.87 12.31
N ASP A 102 10.95 19.26 11.55
CA ASP A 102 11.12 20.17 10.39
C ASP A 102 11.74 21.51 10.75
N ASP A 103 11.39 22.06 11.91
CA ASP A 103 11.87 23.35 12.41
C ASP A 103 13.32 23.30 12.90
N GLU A 104 13.86 22.09 13.13
CA GLU A 104 15.26 21.87 13.49
C GLU A 104 16.17 21.68 12.26
N LEU A 105 15.58 21.51 11.07
CA LEU A 105 16.29 21.24 9.82
C LEU A 105 16.28 22.47 8.89
N MET A 106 17.34 22.62 8.10
CA MET A 106 17.37 23.66 7.06
C MET A 106 16.34 23.35 5.97
N SER A 107 15.75 24.40 5.39
CA SER A 107 14.68 24.28 4.38
C SER A 107 15.00 23.31 3.24
N TRP A 108 16.25 23.29 2.76
CA TRP A 108 16.67 22.38 1.68
C TRP A 108 16.60 20.89 2.10
N PHE A 109 17.04 20.55 3.32
CA PHE A 109 16.94 19.17 3.82
C PHE A 109 15.51 18.71 4.11
N VAL A 110 14.60 19.66 4.36
CA VAL A 110 13.17 19.39 4.54
C VAL A 110 12.50 19.01 3.21
N GLU A 111 12.90 19.65 2.10
CA GLU A 111 12.35 19.36 0.77
C GLU A 111 12.79 17.98 0.26
N ASP A 112 14.08 17.65 0.38
CA ASP A 112 14.65 16.38 -0.10
C ASP A 112 14.00 15.16 0.56
N ARG A 113 13.64 15.22 1.85
CA ARG A 113 12.99 14.08 2.53
C ARG A 113 11.50 13.93 2.21
N LYS A 114 10.83 15.01 1.77
CA LYS A 114 9.37 15.09 1.64
C LYS A 114 8.83 14.97 0.21
N VAL A 115 9.64 15.21 -0.82
CA VAL A 115 9.09 15.41 -2.18
C VAL A 115 9.85 14.60 -3.22
N LEU A 116 9.10 13.76 -3.94
CA LEU A 116 9.39 13.45 -5.34
C LEU A 116 8.48 14.36 -6.18
N GLY A 117 9.08 15.23 -6.99
CA GLY A 117 8.42 16.42 -7.56
C GLY A 117 7.57 16.15 -8.80
N ASN A 118 6.23 16.24 -8.67
CA ASN A 118 5.25 16.53 -9.74
C ASN A 118 3.88 16.85 -9.10
N LEU A 119 3.10 17.82 -9.60
CA LEU A 119 1.75 18.13 -9.09
C LEU A 119 0.78 16.93 -9.19
N SER A 120 0.88 16.15 -10.27
CA SER A 120 0.11 14.90 -10.43
C SER A 120 0.52 13.86 -9.39
N LEU A 121 1.82 13.72 -9.14
CA LEU A 121 2.33 12.80 -8.12
C LEU A 121 1.85 13.23 -6.73
N LYS A 122 1.93 14.53 -6.41
CA LYS A 122 1.39 15.08 -5.16
C LYS A 122 -0.10 14.77 -4.96
N ARG A 123 -0.91 14.90 -6.02
CA ARG A 123 -2.35 14.59 -5.96
C ARG A 123 -2.61 13.12 -5.63
N ILE A 124 -1.96 12.19 -6.35
CA ILE A 124 -2.16 10.76 -6.12
C ILE A 124 -1.57 10.31 -4.78
N THR A 125 -0.44 10.88 -4.35
CA THR A 125 0.15 10.63 -3.03
C THR A 125 -0.75 11.15 -1.90
N SER A 126 -1.41 12.29 -2.08
CA SER A 126 -2.34 12.80 -1.06
C SER A 126 -3.57 11.90 -0.90
N PHE A 127 -4.00 11.22 -1.97
CA PHE A 127 -5.10 10.26 -1.92
C PHE A 127 -4.66 8.90 -1.38
N HIS A 128 -3.52 8.39 -1.84
CA HIS A 128 -3.01 7.06 -1.49
C HIS A 128 -2.31 7.01 -0.12
N GLY A 129 -1.74 8.13 0.32
CA GLY A 129 -1.03 8.29 1.60
C GLY A 129 0.50 8.21 1.51
N HIS A 130 1.06 7.61 0.46
CA HIS A 130 2.52 7.53 0.27
C HIS A 130 2.88 7.37 -1.22
N VAL A 131 4.17 7.46 -1.54
CA VAL A 131 4.70 7.12 -2.87
C VAL A 131 5.27 5.71 -2.82
N CYS A 132 4.88 4.85 -3.75
CA CYS A 132 5.44 3.52 -3.92
C CYS A 132 5.60 3.18 -5.41
N PRO A 133 6.42 2.17 -5.77
CA PRO A 133 6.64 1.79 -7.17
C PRO A 133 5.33 1.54 -7.94
N GLU A 134 4.36 0.87 -7.31
CA GLU A 134 3.07 0.54 -7.93
C GLU A 134 2.23 1.76 -8.28
N LEU A 135 2.24 2.77 -7.39
CA LEU A 135 1.55 4.03 -7.64
C LEU A 135 2.14 4.76 -8.86
N VAL A 136 3.47 4.70 -9.02
CA VAL A 136 4.17 5.27 -10.18
C VAL A 136 3.83 4.52 -11.47
N VAL A 137 3.77 3.19 -11.43
CA VAL A 137 3.32 2.39 -12.60
C VAL A 137 1.92 2.82 -13.04
N GLY A 138 0.99 3.00 -12.10
CA GLY A 138 -0.35 3.54 -12.40
C GLY A 138 -0.30 4.95 -13.00
N ALA A 139 0.55 5.84 -12.46
CA ALA A 139 0.73 7.18 -13.00
C ALA A 139 1.27 7.17 -14.44
N LYS A 140 2.20 6.26 -14.75
CA LYS A 140 2.73 6.08 -16.11
C LYS A 140 1.70 5.51 -17.08
N PHE A 141 0.82 4.63 -16.63
CA PHE A 141 -0.34 4.24 -17.43
C PHE A 141 -1.29 5.44 -17.69
N CYS A 142 -1.47 6.33 -16.71
CA CYS A 142 -2.26 7.55 -16.91
C CYS A 142 -1.59 8.50 -17.91
N GLU A 143 -0.25 8.62 -17.88
CA GLU A 143 0.53 9.37 -18.88
C GLU A 143 0.26 8.85 -20.29
N PHE A 144 0.28 7.52 -20.48
CA PHE A 144 -0.10 6.88 -21.75
C PHE A 144 -1.51 7.27 -22.20
N ALA A 145 -2.51 7.14 -21.32
CA ALA A 145 -3.90 7.47 -21.64
C ALA A 145 -4.07 8.96 -22.00
N GLN A 146 -3.41 9.85 -21.24
CA GLN A 146 -3.43 11.29 -21.51
C GLN A 146 -2.79 11.64 -22.86
N ASN A 147 -1.74 10.94 -23.27
CA ASN A 147 -1.16 11.13 -24.60
C ASN A 147 -2.17 10.79 -25.71
N LEU A 148 -2.97 9.72 -25.54
CA LEU A 148 -4.04 9.40 -26.49
C LEU A 148 -5.13 10.47 -26.52
N PHE A 149 -5.49 11.03 -25.36
CA PHE A 149 -6.48 12.10 -25.26
C PHE A 149 -6.00 13.40 -25.91
N ASN A 150 -4.77 13.81 -25.61
CA ASN A 150 -4.17 15.05 -26.13
C ASN A 150 -3.97 15.00 -27.65
N ASN A 151 -3.70 13.81 -28.19
CA ASN A 151 -3.60 13.58 -29.63
C ASN A 151 -4.96 13.38 -30.32
N GLY A 152 -6.07 13.45 -29.58
CA GLY A 152 -7.42 13.31 -30.12
C GLY A 152 -7.79 11.89 -30.58
N ILE A 153 -7.05 10.86 -30.15
CA ILE A 153 -7.29 9.46 -30.52
C ILE A 153 -8.51 8.90 -29.77
N ILE A 154 -8.69 9.30 -28.51
CA ILE A 154 -9.87 8.97 -27.70
C ILE A 154 -10.38 10.26 -27.04
N PRO A 155 -11.70 10.49 -26.97
CA PRO A 155 -12.22 11.61 -26.20
C PRO A 155 -12.01 11.42 -24.69
N VAL A 156 -11.76 12.52 -23.98
CA VAL A 156 -11.68 12.55 -22.51
C VAL A 156 -12.98 12.13 -21.82
N THR A 157 -14.09 12.12 -22.56
CA THR A 157 -15.39 11.59 -22.14
C THR A 157 -15.74 10.39 -23.02
N GLY A 158 -15.96 9.22 -22.42
CA GLY A 158 -16.35 8.01 -23.16
C GLY A 158 -15.20 7.03 -23.38
N TYR A 159 -14.55 6.66 -22.27
CA TYR A 159 -13.58 5.59 -22.21
C TYR A 159 -13.81 4.79 -20.92
N SER A 160 -13.31 3.55 -20.91
CA SER A 160 -13.25 2.70 -19.73
C SER A 160 -11.91 1.99 -19.62
N VAL A 161 -11.58 1.52 -18.42
CA VAL A 161 -10.33 0.83 -18.09
C VAL A 161 -10.68 -0.50 -17.44
N ILE A 162 -10.06 -1.58 -17.93
CA ILE A 162 -9.99 -2.85 -17.21
C ILE A 162 -8.59 -3.00 -16.65
N ALA A 163 -8.48 -3.24 -15.35
CA ALA A 163 -7.22 -3.60 -14.70
C ALA A 163 -7.19 -5.08 -14.33
N GLU A 164 -6.02 -5.71 -14.44
CA GLU A 164 -5.83 -7.12 -14.08
C GLU A 164 -5.19 -7.34 -12.70
N ASN A 165 -5.29 -6.36 -11.78
CA ASN A 165 -4.77 -6.46 -10.40
C ASN A 165 -5.50 -5.54 -9.40
N TYR A 166 -5.31 -5.79 -8.09
CA TYR A 166 -5.60 -4.86 -6.99
C TYR A 166 -4.30 -4.31 -6.38
N THR A 167 -3.81 -3.19 -6.90
CA THR A 167 -2.59 -2.52 -6.40
C THR A 167 -2.78 -1.01 -6.30
N SER A 168 -1.82 -0.32 -5.67
CA SER A 168 -1.78 1.16 -5.58
C SER A 168 -1.86 1.86 -6.94
N ALA A 169 -1.55 1.15 -8.04
CA ALA A 169 -1.70 1.68 -9.40
C ALA A 169 -3.15 2.11 -9.72
N LEU A 170 -4.15 1.42 -9.15
CA LEU A 170 -5.56 1.77 -9.37
C LEU A 170 -5.89 3.15 -8.81
N ASP A 171 -5.30 3.53 -7.68
CA ASP A 171 -5.54 4.85 -7.09
C ASP A 171 -5.05 5.97 -8.01
N ALA A 172 -3.92 5.79 -8.69
CA ALA A 172 -3.46 6.72 -9.70
C ALA A 172 -4.47 6.84 -10.86
N ILE A 173 -4.98 5.70 -11.36
CA ILE A 173 -5.99 5.65 -12.43
C ILE A 173 -7.25 6.41 -12.03
N GLN A 174 -7.76 6.14 -10.83
CA GLN A 174 -8.97 6.77 -10.30
C GLN A 174 -8.81 8.28 -10.17
N VAL A 175 -7.67 8.75 -9.65
CA VAL A 175 -7.45 10.17 -9.35
C VAL A 175 -7.07 10.98 -10.60
N LEU A 176 -6.24 10.43 -11.48
CA LEU A 176 -5.70 11.18 -12.62
C LEU A 176 -6.60 11.11 -13.85
N LEU A 177 -7.24 9.97 -14.10
CA LEU A 177 -8.16 9.82 -15.22
C LEU A 177 -9.61 10.14 -14.80
N GLY A 178 -9.95 9.95 -13.53
CA GLY A 178 -11.33 10.04 -13.07
C GLY A 178 -12.15 8.79 -13.41
N ALA A 179 -11.50 7.70 -13.82
CA ALA A 179 -12.12 6.41 -14.04
C ALA A 179 -12.18 5.65 -12.71
N THR A 180 -13.36 5.60 -12.10
CA THR A 180 -13.54 5.02 -10.75
C THR A 180 -14.40 3.77 -10.81
N LEU A 181 -14.29 2.94 -9.77
CA LEU A 181 -15.22 1.83 -9.59
C LEU A 181 -16.67 2.35 -9.49
N GLY A 182 -16.85 3.49 -8.81
CA GLY A 182 -18.17 4.08 -8.56
C GLY A 182 -18.88 4.60 -9.81
N ASN A 183 -18.15 5.19 -10.77
CA ASN A 183 -18.72 5.60 -12.06
C ASN A 183 -18.63 4.51 -13.14
N GLN A 184 -18.26 3.29 -12.75
CA GLN A 184 -18.17 2.10 -13.61
C GLN A 184 -17.21 2.24 -14.81
N ARG A 185 -16.35 3.27 -14.84
CA ARG A 185 -15.31 3.41 -15.88
C ARG A 185 -14.05 2.64 -15.55
N LEU A 186 -13.88 2.18 -14.32
CA LEU A 186 -12.84 1.23 -13.93
C LEU A 186 -13.50 -0.10 -13.57
N SER A 187 -13.03 -1.18 -14.18
CA SER A 187 -13.38 -2.56 -13.85
C SER A 187 -12.12 -3.34 -13.51
N VAL A 188 -12.21 -4.31 -12.61
CA VAL A 188 -11.06 -5.13 -12.20
C VAL A 188 -11.37 -6.61 -12.43
N ILE A 189 -10.48 -7.27 -13.17
CA ILE A 189 -10.45 -8.73 -13.35
C ILE A 189 -9.10 -9.19 -12.80
N ASP A 190 -9.04 -9.39 -11.49
CA ASP A 190 -7.77 -9.61 -10.80
C ASP A 190 -7.11 -10.94 -11.18
N ASN A 191 -6.10 -10.85 -12.04
CA ASN A 191 -5.20 -11.92 -12.40
C ASN A 191 -3.81 -11.75 -11.74
N GLY A 192 -3.67 -10.76 -10.85
CA GLY A 192 -2.39 -10.39 -10.22
C GLY A 192 -1.35 -9.81 -11.18
N LYS A 193 -1.76 -9.24 -12.33
CA LYS A 193 -0.82 -8.76 -13.36
C LYS A 193 -0.92 -7.26 -13.56
N HIS A 194 0.21 -6.59 -13.78
CA HIS A 194 0.25 -5.20 -14.26
C HIS A 194 -0.11 -5.11 -15.74
N VAL A 195 -1.40 -5.34 -16.00
CA VAL A 195 -2.02 -5.22 -17.31
C VAL A 195 -3.24 -4.33 -17.16
N TYR A 196 -3.28 -3.31 -18.00
CA TYR A 196 -4.34 -2.32 -18.03
C TYR A 196 -4.81 -2.18 -19.47
N THR A 197 -6.11 -2.30 -19.69
CA THR A 197 -6.69 -2.13 -21.03
C THR A 197 -7.57 -0.90 -21.02
N LEU A 198 -7.22 0.08 -21.86
CA LEU A 198 -8.02 1.29 -22.09
C LEU A 198 -8.92 1.07 -23.30
N PHE A 199 -10.21 1.35 -23.17
CA PHE A 199 -11.20 1.17 -24.24
C PHE A 199 -11.78 2.51 -24.67
N SER A 200 -11.96 2.69 -25.99
CA SER A 200 -12.81 3.75 -26.52
C SER A 200 -14.25 3.27 -26.61
N HIS A 201 -15.22 4.11 -26.24
CA HIS A 201 -16.64 3.79 -26.40
C HIS A 201 -17.15 4.03 -27.84
N TYR A 202 -16.38 4.73 -28.67
CA TYR A 202 -16.81 5.18 -30.00
C TYR A 202 -16.23 4.35 -31.12
N GLU A 203 -14.93 4.06 -31.00
CA GLU A 203 -14.21 3.19 -31.92
C GLU A 203 -14.10 1.86 -31.20
N LYS A 204 -14.46 0.73 -31.83
CA LYS A 204 -14.37 -0.63 -31.25
C LYS A 204 -12.91 -1.08 -31.04
N ARG A 205 -12.11 -0.23 -30.43
CA ARG A 205 -10.65 -0.24 -30.32
C ARG A 205 -10.27 0.04 -28.87
N GLY A 206 -9.19 -0.59 -28.46
CA GLY A 206 -8.58 -0.39 -27.16
C GLY A 206 -7.09 -0.59 -27.22
N TRP A 207 -6.44 -0.29 -26.10
CA TRP A 207 -5.00 -0.42 -25.94
C TRP A 207 -4.72 -1.26 -24.72
N LYS A 208 -4.16 -2.44 -24.93
CA LYS A 208 -3.70 -3.34 -23.88
C LYS A 208 -2.25 -2.97 -23.53
N VAL A 209 -2.07 -2.47 -22.31
CA VAL A 209 -0.82 -1.96 -21.79
C VAL A 209 -0.31 -2.92 -20.72
N ARG A 210 0.82 -3.58 -20.98
CA ARG A 210 1.42 -4.59 -20.10
C ARG A 210 2.77 -4.12 -19.59
N LEU A 211 2.98 -4.16 -18.28
CA LEU A 211 4.29 -3.85 -17.69
C LEU A 211 5.36 -4.79 -18.25
N ARG A 212 6.50 -4.23 -18.66
CA ARG A 212 7.68 -5.00 -19.09
C ARG A 212 8.36 -5.63 -17.89
N SER A 213 9.13 -6.69 -18.16
CA SER A 213 10.08 -7.19 -17.17
C SER A 213 11.21 -6.16 -17.02
N LEU A 214 11.27 -5.51 -15.86
CA LEU A 214 12.27 -4.49 -15.57
C LEU A 214 13.53 -5.15 -14.98
N PRO A 215 14.73 -4.85 -15.50
CA PRO A 215 15.99 -5.39 -14.97
C PRO A 215 16.37 -4.64 -13.69
N PHE A 216 15.85 -5.10 -12.55
CA PHE A 216 16.37 -4.71 -11.24
C PHE A 216 17.41 -5.74 -10.80
N ASP A 217 18.69 -5.37 -10.86
CA ASP A 217 19.82 -6.25 -10.53
C ASP A 217 19.83 -6.72 -9.05
N ASP A 218 19.03 -6.07 -8.21
CA ASP A 218 18.96 -6.27 -6.77
C ASP A 218 17.88 -7.26 -6.32
N ARG A 219 17.24 -7.98 -7.25
CA ARG A 219 16.03 -8.77 -6.99
C ARG A 219 16.15 -9.72 -5.80
N ARG A 220 17.26 -10.46 -5.70
CA ARG A 220 17.49 -11.41 -4.60
C ARG A 220 17.56 -10.73 -3.23
N LEU A 221 18.28 -9.60 -3.16
CA LEU A 221 18.38 -8.85 -1.92
C LEU A 221 17.02 -8.27 -1.54
N PHE A 222 16.30 -7.72 -2.52
CA PHE A 222 14.97 -7.16 -2.31
C PHE A 222 14.00 -8.19 -1.74
N ASP A 223 13.91 -9.37 -2.37
CA ASP A 223 13.02 -10.44 -1.93
C ASP A 223 13.41 -10.91 -0.51
N SER A 224 14.71 -11.04 -0.23
CA SER A 224 15.19 -11.44 1.11
C SER A 224 14.86 -10.43 2.22
N LEU A 225 14.97 -9.13 1.94
CA LEU A 225 14.63 -8.07 2.87
C LEU A 225 13.12 -8.01 3.09
N GLN A 226 12.34 -8.12 2.01
CA GLN A 226 10.88 -8.14 2.08
C GLN A 226 10.37 -9.33 2.93
N ASP A 227 10.93 -10.51 2.72
CA ASP A 227 10.63 -11.70 3.52
C ASP A 227 10.99 -11.50 4.99
N SER A 228 12.17 -10.93 5.26
CA SER A 228 12.61 -10.64 6.63
C SER A 228 11.68 -9.64 7.33
N ILE A 229 11.25 -8.58 6.64
CA ILE A 229 10.34 -7.56 7.16
C ILE A 229 8.96 -8.15 7.43
N SER A 230 8.39 -8.90 6.49
CA SER A 230 7.06 -9.51 6.64
C SER A 230 6.97 -10.53 7.79
N ARG A 231 8.11 -11.16 8.13
CA ARG A 231 8.22 -12.11 9.25
C ARG A 231 8.68 -11.44 10.56
N GLU A 232 8.76 -10.10 10.61
CA GLU A 232 9.23 -9.33 11.77
C GLU A 232 10.64 -9.75 12.25
N GLN A 233 11.51 -10.08 11.29
CA GLN A 233 12.88 -10.52 11.54
C GLN A 233 13.94 -9.49 11.13
N ALA A 234 13.51 -8.42 10.48
CA ALA A 234 14.38 -7.37 10.00
C ALA A 234 14.95 -6.52 11.14
N SER A 235 16.21 -6.13 10.98
CA SER A 235 16.83 -5.05 11.77
C SER A 235 16.33 -3.67 11.30
N LEU A 236 16.66 -2.62 12.05
CA LEU A 236 16.36 -1.25 11.60
C LEU A 236 17.08 -0.93 10.29
N ASP A 237 18.34 -1.34 10.15
CA ASP A 237 19.14 -1.12 8.94
C ASP A 237 18.56 -1.85 7.72
N ASP A 238 18.02 -3.06 7.92
CA ASP A 238 17.31 -3.80 6.86
C ASP A 238 16.07 -3.03 6.38
N ILE A 239 15.28 -2.49 7.31
CA ILE A 239 14.07 -1.71 7.00
C ILE A 239 14.43 -0.41 6.27
N VAL A 240 15.47 0.30 6.73
CA VAL A 240 15.97 1.52 6.08
C VAL A 240 16.52 1.21 4.69
N SER A 241 17.30 0.14 4.55
CA SER A 241 17.85 -0.31 3.26
C SER A 241 16.74 -0.67 2.28
N PHE A 242 15.71 -1.37 2.74
CA PHE A 242 14.55 -1.71 1.93
C PHE A 242 13.79 -0.46 1.45
N GLN A 243 13.59 0.53 2.33
CA GLN A 243 12.97 1.80 1.95
C GLN A 243 13.79 2.53 0.87
N ARG A 244 15.12 2.53 0.98
CA ARG A 244 15.99 3.11 -0.06
C ARG A 244 15.83 2.41 -1.40
N MET A 245 15.76 1.08 -1.41
CA MET A 245 15.52 0.33 -2.66
C MET A 245 14.16 0.67 -3.29
N LEU A 246 13.13 0.92 -2.47
CA LEU A 246 11.84 1.39 -2.97
C LEU A 246 11.92 2.79 -3.56
N ASP A 247 12.62 3.71 -2.89
CA ASP A 247 12.83 5.08 -3.37
C ASP A 247 13.62 5.08 -4.69
N ASP A 248 14.71 4.32 -4.80
CA ASP A 248 15.49 4.16 -6.03
C ASP A 248 14.64 3.60 -7.19
N ARG A 249 13.75 2.64 -6.91
CA ARG A 249 12.83 2.10 -7.91
C ARG A 249 11.82 3.14 -8.37
N VAL A 250 11.27 3.92 -7.44
CA VAL A 250 10.35 5.01 -7.75
C VAL A 250 11.01 6.04 -8.67
N GLU A 251 12.24 6.46 -8.35
CA GLU A 251 12.99 7.41 -9.19
C GLU A 251 13.24 6.86 -10.60
N ARG A 252 13.70 5.62 -10.71
CA ARG A 252 13.92 4.96 -12.01
C ARG A 252 12.61 4.89 -12.81
N LEU A 253 11.52 4.44 -12.19
CA LEU A 253 10.22 4.34 -12.85
C LEU A 253 9.70 5.71 -13.33
N LEU A 254 9.91 6.78 -12.54
CA LEU A 254 9.54 8.14 -12.94
C LEU A 254 10.34 8.62 -14.15
N ALA A 255 11.62 8.29 -14.22
CA ALA A 255 12.52 8.67 -15.30
C ALA A 255 12.27 7.92 -16.62
N MET A 256 11.70 6.71 -16.58
CA MET A 256 11.39 5.92 -17.78
C MET A 256 10.26 6.54 -18.61
N SER A 257 10.35 6.40 -19.93
CA SER A 257 9.24 6.70 -20.84
C SER A 257 8.15 5.62 -20.77
N VAL A 258 6.98 5.94 -21.31
CA VAL A 258 5.85 5.01 -21.42
C VAL A 258 6.24 3.77 -22.24
N GLU A 259 6.96 3.97 -23.34
CA GLU A 259 7.35 2.92 -24.29
C GLU A 259 8.43 1.98 -23.71
N GLU A 260 9.31 2.52 -22.87
CA GLU A 260 10.31 1.77 -22.12
C GLU A 260 9.70 0.92 -21.01
N LEU A 261 8.61 1.40 -20.39
CA LEU A 261 7.96 0.74 -19.27
C LEU A 261 6.93 -0.32 -19.71
N PHE A 262 6.25 -0.09 -20.83
CA PHE A 262 5.12 -0.92 -21.26
C PHE A 262 5.29 -1.55 -22.63
N HIS A 263 4.77 -2.76 -22.77
CA HIS A 263 4.34 -3.30 -24.04
C HIS A 263 2.92 -2.84 -24.31
N ILE A 264 2.73 -2.11 -25.40
CA ILE A 264 1.43 -1.56 -25.81
C ILE A 264 0.98 -2.29 -27.07
N GLU A 265 -0.23 -2.83 -27.03
CA GLU A 265 -0.85 -3.54 -28.14
C GLU A 265 -2.23 -2.94 -28.39
N GLU A 266 -2.51 -2.57 -29.64
CA GLU A 266 -3.85 -2.17 -30.04
C GLU A 266 -4.71 -3.42 -30.27
N VAL A 267 -5.94 -3.38 -29.78
CA VAL A 267 -6.84 -4.53 -29.71
C VAL A 267 -8.25 -4.11 -30.10
N THR A 268 -8.92 -4.96 -30.88
CA THR A 268 -10.32 -4.76 -31.30
C THR A 268 -11.23 -5.48 -30.33
N TYR A 269 -12.32 -4.83 -29.90
CA TYR A 269 -13.28 -5.42 -28.97
C TYR A 269 -14.71 -5.37 -29.50
N GLU A 270 -15.42 -6.48 -29.37
CA GLU A 270 -16.84 -6.55 -29.74
C GLU A 270 -17.74 -5.89 -28.70
N THR A 271 -17.37 -6.01 -27.42
CA THR A 271 -18.09 -5.42 -26.29
C THR A 271 -17.13 -4.61 -25.44
N VAL A 272 -17.56 -3.39 -25.12
CA VAL A 272 -16.82 -2.47 -24.25
C VAL A 272 -17.60 -2.35 -22.94
N PRO A 273 -16.95 -2.55 -21.77
CA PRO A 273 -17.58 -2.23 -20.50
C PRO A 273 -17.98 -0.76 -20.51
N HIS A 274 -19.26 -0.50 -20.32
CA HIS A 274 -19.83 0.84 -20.26
C HIS A 274 -20.64 0.99 -18.98
N GLU A 275 -20.80 2.23 -18.56
CA GLU A 275 -21.66 2.59 -17.45
C GLU A 275 -23.08 2.10 -17.72
N SER A 276 -23.61 1.28 -16.81
CA SER A 276 -24.95 0.71 -16.93
C SER A 276 -25.90 1.36 -15.92
N ALA A 277 -27.15 1.57 -16.35
CA ALA A 277 -28.21 2.04 -15.48
C ALA A 277 -28.49 1.00 -14.39
N VAL A 278 -28.35 1.40 -13.12
CA VAL A 278 -28.51 0.48 -12.00
C VAL A 278 -30.00 0.31 -11.69
N ALA A 279 -30.55 -0.87 -11.99
CA ALA A 279 -31.88 -1.28 -11.54
C ALA A 279 -31.77 -2.05 -10.23
N TYR A 280 -32.65 -1.77 -9.27
CA TYR A 280 -32.76 -2.49 -8.01
C TYR A 280 -34.09 -3.24 -7.91
N ARG A 281 -34.04 -4.43 -7.31
CA ARG A 281 -35.18 -5.30 -7.01
C ARG A 281 -35.01 -5.96 -5.65
N PHE A 282 -36.09 -6.46 -5.07
CA PHE A 282 -36.02 -7.17 -3.80
C PHE A 282 -35.50 -8.59 -4.01
N CYS A 283 -34.59 -9.03 -3.15
CA CYS A 283 -34.23 -10.45 -3.02
C CYS A 283 -35.41 -11.21 -2.43
N SER A 284 -35.85 -12.28 -3.08
CA SER A 284 -37.00 -13.09 -2.63
C SER A 284 -36.77 -13.86 -1.32
N VAL A 285 -35.51 -13.96 -0.86
CA VAL A 285 -35.14 -14.73 0.34
C VAL A 285 -34.98 -13.82 1.56
N CYS A 286 -34.17 -12.76 1.47
CA CYS A 286 -33.91 -11.86 2.61
C CYS A 286 -34.74 -10.58 2.60
N GLY A 287 -35.34 -10.21 1.47
CA GLY A 287 -36.10 -8.96 1.33
C GLY A 287 -35.25 -7.71 1.10
N ASP A 288 -33.92 -7.80 1.04
CA ASP A 288 -33.05 -6.64 0.76
C ASP A 288 -33.12 -6.22 -0.71
N PHE A 289 -32.87 -4.94 -0.98
CA PHE A 289 -32.65 -4.46 -2.34
C PHE A 289 -31.32 -4.98 -2.89
N VAL A 290 -31.35 -5.54 -4.10
CA VAL A 290 -30.19 -6.01 -4.85
C VAL A 290 -30.16 -5.39 -6.24
N GLN A 291 -28.96 -5.04 -6.71
CA GLN A 291 -28.76 -4.62 -8.09
C GLN A 291 -29.01 -5.80 -9.03
N VAL A 292 -29.81 -5.60 -10.08
CA VAL A 292 -30.23 -6.71 -10.96
C VAL A 292 -29.03 -7.39 -11.63
N ASN A 293 -28.03 -6.63 -12.07
CA ASN A 293 -26.78 -7.15 -12.66
C ASN A 293 -25.89 -7.93 -11.65
N HIS A 294 -26.11 -7.77 -10.35
CA HIS A 294 -25.41 -8.50 -9.28
C HIS A 294 -26.34 -9.51 -8.58
N SER A 295 -27.43 -9.89 -9.25
CA SER A 295 -28.40 -10.85 -8.75
C SER A 295 -28.46 -12.10 -9.63
N ILE A 296 -28.96 -13.18 -9.07
CA ILE A 296 -29.14 -14.45 -9.76
C ILE A 296 -30.63 -14.68 -9.93
N MET A 297 -31.05 -14.96 -11.17
CA MET A 297 -32.41 -15.36 -11.47
C MET A 297 -32.57 -16.85 -11.18
N LYS A 298 -33.45 -17.20 -10.25
CA LYS A 298 -33.76 -18.59 -9.88
C LYS A 298 -35.27 -18.73 -9.71
N ASP A 299 -35.88 -19.69 -10.40
CA ASP A 299 -37.32 -19.97 -10.36
C ASP A 299 -38.18 -18.69 -10.56
N GLU A 300 -37.81 -17.89 -11.57
CA GLU A 300 -38.42 -16.59 -11.90
C GLU A 300 -38.31 -15.51 -10.80
N ALA A 301 -37.59 -15.79 -9.72
CA ALA A 301 -37.33 -14.86 -8.63
C ALA A 301 -35.89 -14.33 -8.65
N ILE A 302 -35.72 -13.08 -8.20
CA ILE A 302 -34.41 -12.46 -8.03
C ILE A 302 -33.86 -12.83 -6.67
N VAL A 303 -32.65 -13.39 -6.64
CA VAL A 303 -31.96 -13.80 -5.42
C VAL A 303 -30.59 -13.12 -5.37
N CYS A 304 -30.22 -12.54 -4.22
CA CYS A 304 -28.88 -11.98 -4.04
C CYS A 304 -27.82 -13.08 -3.91
N SER A 305 -26.58 -12.80 -4.30
CA SER A 305 -25.48 -13.78 -4.27
C SER A 305 -25.29 -14.48 -2.91
N PRO A 306 -25.36 -13.78 -1.76
CA PRO A 306 -25.27 -14.45 -0.45
C PRO A 306 -26.40 -15.45 -0.18
N CYS A 307 -27.65 -15.11 -0.52
CA CYS A 307 -28.79 -16.01 -0.35
C CYS A 307 -28.68 -17.22 -1.29
N PHE A 308 -28.27 -17.00 -2.53
CA PHE A 308 -28.06 -18.09 -3.49
C PHE A 308 -26.98 -19.07 -3.01
N GLN A 309 -25.84 -18.56 -2.51
CA GLN A 309 -24.77 -19.40 -1.95
C GLN A 309 -25.25 -20.24 -0.76
N LYS A 310 -26.02 -19.65 0.16
CA LYS A 310 -26.61 -20.38 1.29
C LYS A 310 -27.55 -21.50 0.82
N MET A 311 -28.42 -21.22 -0.14
CA MET A 311 -29.34 -22.22 -0.71
C MET A 311 -28.58 -23.38 -1.37
N ALA A 312 -27.50 -23.09 -2.10
CA ALA A 312 -26.67 -24.11 -2.74
C ALA A 312 -25.98 -25.02 -1.70
N LEU A 313 -25.48 -24.44 -0.61
CA LEU A 313 -24.85 -25.20 0.49
C LEU A 313 -25.86 -26.06 1.26
N SER A 314 -27.09 -25.59 1.45
CA SER A 314 -28.16 -26.40 2.06
C SER A 314 -28.62 -27.56 1.19
N GLY A 315 -28.47 -27.47 -0.14
CA GLY A 315 -28.78 -28.57 -1.07
C GLY A 315 -27.73 -29.68 -1.14
N LEU A 316 -26.48 -29.41 -0.74
CA LEU A 316 -25.38 -30.38 -0.73
C LEU A 316 -25.33 -31.24 0.55
N GLY A 317 -26.13 -30.91 1.57
CA GLY A 317 -26.24 -31.68 2.82
C GLY A 317 -27.32 -32.76 2.80
N ALA A 318 -28.01 -32.97 1.67
CA ALA A 318 -29.14 -33.88 1.52
C ALA A 318 -28.90 -34.98 0.48
N THR A 319 -27.66 -35.49 0.37
CA THR A 319 -27.41 -36.78 -0.28
C THR A 319 -27.24 -37.84 0.79
N ASP A 320 -28.31 -38.61 0.93
CA ASP A 320 -28.57 -39.71 1.86
C ASP A 320 -27.37 -40.61 2.17
N VAL A 321 -27.11 -40.77 3.47
CA VAL A 321 -26.57 -42.01 4.03
C VAL A 321 -27.79 -42.91 4.29
N HIS A 322 -28.05 -43.84 3.37
CA HIS A 322 -28.88 -45.01 3.62
C HIS A 322 -28.18 -46.26 3.11
#